data_AF-C3MZV9-F1
#
_entry.id   AF-C3MZV9-F1
#
_cell.length_a   1.000
_cell.length_b   1.000
_cell.length_c   1.000
_cell.angle_alpha   90.00
_cell.angle_beta   90.00
_cell.angle_gamma   90.00
#
_symmetry.space_group_name_H-M   'P 1'
#
loop_
_entity.id
_entity.type
_entity.pdbx_description
1 polymer ?
#
loop_
_entity_poly.entity_id
_entity_poly.type
_entity_poly.pdbx_seq_one_letter_code
_entity_poly.pdbx_strand_id
1 'polypeptide(L)'
;MDLDEFIEKLTQYKQNLDVEKLREEDRKITEMIEELEVSKQSLKESLKKLRSLEKKINELNKYEDNLEEIKADIERLGKLNSAEEIIRYVEKIKGKIDSLEKDVEQDLNKIIDDKIKNIEEINDRLKLYAKILYHFLKIQKDVKTFSIPKEKSLSKLNEVEIQAKQHLNELYEIIVNELGKLNLNENEINILIILIDKGEIKISKDNLEEAIKVMKMLVERNISIKVKV
;
A
#
# COMPACT_ATOMS: atom_id res chain seq x y z
N MET A 1 -40.99 -70.84 -12.49
CA MET A 1 -39.75 -70.49 -13.21
C MET A 1 -38.82 -71.66 -13.02
N ASP A 2 -38.43 -72.30 -14.11
CA ASP A 2 -37.59 -73.49 -14.06
C ASP A 2 -36.13 -73.11 -13.77
N LEU A 3 -35.34 -74.04 -13.22
CA LEU A 3 -33.94 -73.78 -12.85
C LEU A 3 -33.11 -73.37 -14.08
N ASP A 4 -33.37 -74.00 -15.21
CA ASP A 4 -32.71 -73.71 -16.49
C ASP A 4 -33.06 -72.31 -17.00
N GLU A 5 -34.32 -71.91 -16.85
CA GLU A 5 -34.81 -70.57 -17.21
C GLU A 5 -34.18 -69.47 -16.32
N PHE A 6 -33.86 -69.80 -15.06
CA PHE A 6 -33.12 -68.93 -14.14
C PHE A 6 -31.64 -68.82 -14.50
N ILE A 7 -30.99 -69.95 -14.82
CA ILE A 7 -29.58 -69.99 -15.23
C ILE A 7 -29.38 -69.24 -16.55
N GLU A 8 -30.31 -69.36 -17.50
CA GLU A 8 -30.26 -68.66 -18.78
C GLU A 8 -30.40 -67.14 -18.59
N LYS A 9 -31.34 -66.70 -17.74
CA LYS A 9 -31.45 -65.29 -17.35
C LYS A 9 -30.19 -64.76 -16.67
N LEU A 10 -29.62 -65.51 -15.72
CA LEU A 10 -28.37 -65.12 -15.05
C LEU A 10 -27.18 -65.03 -16.02
N THR A 11 -27.13 -65.93 -17.01
CA THR A 11 -26.08 -65.93 -18.04
C THR A 11 -26.23 -64.73 -18.97
N GLN A 12 -27.46 -64.40 -19.39
CA GLN A 12 -27.74 -63.18 -20.16
C GLN A 12 -27.41 -61.90 -19.36
N TYR A 13 -27.77 -61.85 -18.07
CA TYR A 13 -27.39 -60.73 -17.19
C TYR A 13 -25.87 -60.59 -17.07
N LYS A 14 -25.15 -61.70 -16.86
CA LYS A 14 -23.68 -61.73 -16.78
C LYS A 14 -23.01 -61.30 -18.10
N GLN A 15 -23.58 -61.66 -19.24
CA GLN A 15 -23.07 -61.28 -20.57
C GLN A 15 -23.32 -59.80 -20.91
N ASN A 16 -24.40 -59.21 -20.38
CA ASN A 16 -24.76 -57.82 -20.59
C ASN A 16 -24.16 -56.86 -19.54
N LEU A 17 -23.61 -57.39 -18.43
CA LEU A 17 -22.94 -56.61 -17.40
C LEU A 17 -21.48 -56.35 -17.81
N ASP A 18 -21.20 -55.16 -18.35
CA ASP A 18 -19.85 -54.74 -18.70
C ASP A 18 -19.10 -54.27 -17.44
N VAL A 19 -18.61 -55.24 -16.66
CA VAL A 19 -17.91 -55.01 -15.38
C VAL A 19 -16.68 -54.12 -15.55
N GLU A 20 -16.00 -54.20 -16.70
CA GLU A 20 -14.82 -53.37 -16.98
C GLU A 20 -15.20 -51.90 -17.18
N LYS A 21 -16.31 -51.60 -17.88
CA LYS A 21 -16.83 -50.23 -17.95
C LYS A 21 -17.23 -49.69 -16.58
N LEU A 22 -17.91 -50.48 -15.76
CA LEU A 22 -18.28 -50.07 -14.40
C LEU A 22 -17.05 -49.76 -13.54
N ARG A 23 -15.97 -50.55 -13.67
CA ARG A 23 -14.69 -50.28 -12.99
C ARG A 23 -14.02 -49.01 -13.49
N GLU A 24 -14.08 -48.73 -14.79
CA GLU A 24 -13.52 -47.50 -15.37
C GLU A 24 -14.30 -46.26 -14.92
N GLU A 25 -15.64 -46.35 -14.87
CA GLU A 25 -16.50 -45.28 -14.34
C GLU A 25 -16.26 -45.04 -12.85
N ASP A 26 -16.18 -46.09 -12.04
CA ASP A 26 -15.87 -46.01 -10.61
C ASP A 26 -14.51 -45.33 -10.36
N ARG A 27 -13.50 -45.68 -11.17
CA ARG A 27 -12.19 -45.02 -11.14
C ARG A 27 -12.29 -43.53 -11.50
N LYS A 28 -12.98 -43.17 -12.57
CA LYS A 28 -13.17 -41.76 -12.97
C LYS A 28 -13.91 -40.95 -11.91
N ILE A 29 -14.93 -41.54 -11.28
CA ILE A 29 -15.66 -40.92 -10.17
C ILE A 29 -14.71 -40.70 -8.98
N THR A 30 -13.89 -41.69 -8.64
CA THR A 30 -12.91 -41.58 -7.56
C THR A 30 -11.91 -40.46 -7.81
N GLU A 31 -11.30 -40.42 -9.01
CA GLU A 31 -10.38 -39.34 -9.43
C GLU A 31 -11.07 -37.96 -9.35
N MET A 32 -12.32 -37.85 -9.81
CA MET A 32 -13.10 -36.61 -9.73
C MET A 32 -13.38 -36.16 -8.28
N ILE A 33 -13.67 -37.10 -7.38
CA ILE A 33 -13.88 -36.81 -5.96
C ILE A 33 -12.59 -36.26 -5.35
N GLU A 34 -11.44 -36.87 -5.65
CA GLU A 34 -10.13 -36.38 -5.18
C GLU A 34 -9.84 -34.95 -5.67
N GLU A 35 -10.07 -34.67 -6.96
CA GLU A 35 -9.90 -33.31 -7.52
C GLU A 35 -10.86 -32.28 -6.88
N LEU A 36 -12.10 -32.68 -6.61
CA LEU A 36 -13.07 -31.84 -5.89
C LEU A 36 -12.64 -31.56 -4.45
N GLU A 37 -12.04 -32.54 -3.77
CA GLU A 37 -11.51 -32.35 -2.41
C GLU A 37 -10.35 -31.35 -2.39
N VAL A 38 -9.42 -31.47 -3.34
CA VAL A 38 -8.31 -30.52 -3.53
C VAL A 38 -8.85 -29.13 -3.84
N SER A 39 -9.81 -29.03 -4.76
CA SER A 39 -10.44 -27.75 -5.14
C SER A 39 -11.16 -27.10 -3.96
N LYS A 40 -11.90 -27.88 -3.17
CA LYS A 40 -12.56 -27.41 -1.95
C LYS A 40 -11.56 -26.85 -0.94
N GLN A 41 -10.42 -27.50 -0.76
CA GLN A 41 -9.38 -27.02 0.14
C GLN A 41 -8.75 -25.72 -0.39
N SER A 42 -8.43 -25.66 -1.69
CA SER A 42 -7.91 -24.46 -2.34
C SER A 42 -8.88 -23.28 -2.25
N LEU A 43 -10.19 -23.53 -2.39
CA LEU A 43 -11.22 -22.50 -2.22
C LEU A 43 -11.25 -21.98 -0.78
N LYS A 44 -11.18 -22.86 0.22
CA LYS A 44 -11.13 -22.44 1.64
C LYS A 44 -9.93 -21.52 1.94
N GLU A 45 -8.77 -21.83 1.37
CA GLU A 45 -7.58 -20.99 1.51
C GLU A 45 -7.75 -19.65 0.81
N SER A 46 -8.30 -19.66 -0.41
CA SER A 46 -8.59 -18.45 -1.18
C SER A 46 -9.59 -17.54 -0.45
N LEU A 47 -10.62 -18.11 0.20
CA LEU A 47 -11.58 -17.36 1.01
C LEU A 47 -10.94 -16.74 2.26
N LYS A 48 -9.97 -17.42 2.89
CA LYS A 48 -9.19 -16.83 4.00
C LYS A 48 -8.38 -15.64 3.52
N LYS A 49 -7.69 -15.77 2.38
CA LYS A 49 -6.94 -14.68 1.75
C LYS A 49 -7.86 -13.50 1.41
N LEU A 50 -9.03 -13.76 0.82
CA LEU A 50 -10.00 -12.73 0.47
C LEU A 50 -10.39 -11.89 1.70
N ARG A 51 -10.68 -12.53 2.85
CA ARG A 51 -11.00 -11.82 4.10
C ARG A 51 -9.87 -10.93 4.61
N SER A 52 -8.61 -11.34 4.44
CA SER A 52 -7.48 -10.46 4.76
C SER A 52 -7.33 -9.31 3.76
N LEU A 53 -7.63 -9.55 2.49
CA LEU A 53 -7.62 -8.51 1.46
C LEU A 53 -8.72 -7.47 1.65
N GLU A 54 -9.92 -7.86 2.09
CA GLU A 54 -11.01 -6.92 2.39
C GLU A 54 -10.56 -5.78 3.31
N LYS A 55 -9.80 -6.11 4.36
CA LYS A 55 -9.27 -5.10 5.28
C LYS A 55 -8.28 -4.15 4.62
N LYS A 56 -7.37 -4.69 3.79
CA LYS A 56 -6.37 -3.94 3.04
C LYS A 56 -7.02 -3.06 1.95
N ILE A 57 -8.05 -3.56 1.28
CA ILE A 57 -8.77 -2.86 0.20
C ILE A 57 -9.53 -1.66 0.74
N ASN A 58 -10.16 -1.78 1.92
CA ASN A 58 -10.82 -0.67 2.59
C ASN A 58 -9.87 0.51 2.89
N GLU A 59 -8.56 0.27 2.96
CA GLU A 59 -7.57 1.35 3.12
C GLU A 59 -7.26 2.06 1.78
N LEU A 60 -7.54 1.43 0.65
CA LEU A 60 -7.19 1.90 -0.69
C LEU A 60 -8.37 2.44 -1.51
N ASN A 61 -9.61 2.05 -1.21
CA ASN A 61 -10.86 2.41 -1.91
C ASN A 61 -10.91 2.16 -3.44
N LYS A 62 -9.81 1.73 -4.06
CA LYS A 62 -9.67 1.52 -5.52
C LYS A 62 -10.10 0.12 -5.98
N TYR A 63 -10.08 -0.85 -5.09
CA TYR A 63 -10.22 -2.28 -5.40
C TYR A 63 -11.57 -2.87 -4.98
N GLU A 64 -12.53 -2.03 -4.61
CA GLU A 64 -13.87 -2.46 -4.16
C GLU A 64 -14.62 -3.22 -5.27
N ASP A 65 -14.63 -2.70 -6.50
CA ASP A 65 -15.29 -3.35 -7.64
C ASP A 65 -14.70 -4.76 -7.92
N ASN A 66 -13.38 -4.90 -7.87
CA ASN A 66 -12.71 -6.18 -8.07
C ASN A 66 -13.08 -7.19 -6.96
N LEU A 67 -13.22 -6.71 -5.73
CA LEU A 67 -13.64 -7.52 -4.59
C LEU A 67 -15.09 -7.98 -4.74
N GLU A 68 -15.99 -7.10 -5.18
CA GLU A 68 -17.39 -7.43 -5.45
C GLU A 68 -17.53 -8.46 -6.59
N GLU A 69 -16.75 -8.30 -7.66
CA GLU A 69 -16.72 -9.26 -8.77
C GLU A 69 -16.32 -10.66 -8.30
N ILE A 70 -15.29 -10.76 -7.45
CA ILE A 70 -14.85 -12.05 -6.88
C ILE A 70 -15.93 -12.66 -5.99
N LYS A 71 -16.63 -11.85 -5.18
CA LYS A 71 -17.75 -12.33 -4.36
C LYS A 71 -18.89 -12.87 -5.22
N ALA A 72 -19.26 -12.16 -6.28
CA ALA A 72 -20.26 -12.61 -7.23
C ALA A 72 -19.85 -13.92 -7.93
N ASP A 73 -18.57 -14.08 -8.26
CA ASP A 73 -18.04 -15.33 -8.80
C ASP A 73 -18.14 -16.47 -7.77
N ILE A 74 -17.84 -16.23 -6.50
CA ILE A 74 -18.00 -17.23 -5.43
C ILE A 74 -19.48 -17.64 -5.29
N GLU A 75 -20.42 -16.70 -5.36
CA GLU A 75 -21.85 -17.02 -5.32
C GLU A 75 -22.31 -17.87 -6.51
N ARG A 76 -21.71 -17.66 -7.69
CA ARG A 76 -22.00 -18.45 -8.89
C ARG A 76 -21.56 -19.90 -8.77
N LEU A 77 -20.52 -20.21 -7.96
CA LEU A 77 -20.11 -21.60 -7.71
C LEU A 77 -21.27 -22.48 -7.23
N GLY A 78 -22.15 -21.94 -6.37
CA GLY A 78 -23.30 -22.66 -5.84
C GLY A 78 -24.39 -22.99 -6.86
N LYS A 79 -24.27 -22.49 -8.10
CA LYS A 79 -25.22 -22.71 -9.20
C LYS A 79 -24.67 -23.66 -10.28
N LEU A 80 -23.42 -24.10 -10.15
CA LEU A 80 -22.78 -25.02 -11.10
C LEU A 80 -23.20 -26.46 -10.78
N ASN A 81 -23.41 -27.25 -11.83
CA ASN A 81 -23.93 -28.62 -11.71
C ASN A 81 -22.93 -29.71 -12.17
N SER A 82 -21.79 -29.32 -12.76
CA SER A 82 -20.72 -30.23 -13.18
C SER A 82 -19.52 -30.09 -12.24
N ALA A 83 -18.93 -31.24 -11.86
CA ALA A 83 -17.72 -31.29 -11.05
C ALA A 83 -16.54 -30.61 -11.76
N GLU A 84 -16.37 -30.87 -13.05
CA GLU A 84 -15.32 -30.28 -13.90
C GLU A 84 -15.47 -28.76 -14.01
N GLU A 85 -16.71 -28.29 -14.16
CA GLU A 85 -17.01 -26.86 -14.16
C GLU A 85 -16.67 -26.22 -12.82
N ILE A 86 -17.04 -26.86 -11.71
CA ILE A 86 -16.73 -26.39 -10.35
C ILE A 86 -15.21 -26.28 -10.16
N ILE A 87 -14.45 -27.32 -10.50
CA ILE A 87 -12.99 -27.35 -10.37
C ILE A 87 -12.35 -26.19 -11.13
N ARG A 88 -12.67 -26.04 -12.43
CA ARG A 88 -12.15 -24.95 -13.27
C ARG A 88 -12.53 -23.57 -12.74
N TYR A 89 -13.76 -23.42 -12.25
CA TYR A 89 -14.24 -22.14 -11.73
C TYR A 89 -13.56 -21.76 -10.41
N VAL A 90 -13.28 -22.74 -9.54
CA VAL A 90 -12.49 -22.53 -8.32
C VAL A 90 -11.07 -22.08 -8.67
N GLU A 91 -10.42 -22.70 -9.66
CA GLU A 91 -9.09 -22.27 -10.12
C GLU A 91 -9.10 -20.83 -10.66
N LYS A 92 -10.14 -20.47 -11.43
CA LYS A 92 -10.33 -19.10 -11.92
C LYS A 92 -10.47 -18.10 -10.76
N ILE A 93 -11.30 -18.40 -9.76
CA ILE A 93 -11.48 -17.55 -8.58
C ILE A 93 -10.16 -17.39 -7.82
N LYS A 94 -9.43 -18.49 -7.61
CA LYS A 94 -8.10 -18.46 -7.00
C LYS A 94 -7.16 -17.53 -7.75
N GLY A 95 -7.07 -17.67 -9.08
CA GLY A 95 -6.22 -16.81 -9.92
C GLY A 95 -6.59 -15.32 -9.81
N LYS A 96 -7.88 -14.99 -9.76
CA LYS A 96 -8.34 -13.61 -9.53
C LYS A 96 -7.92 -13.08 -8.15
N ILE A 97 -8.08 -13.90 -7.10
CA ILE A 97 -7.70 -13.53 -5.73
C ILE A 97 -6.19 -13.32 -5.62
N ASP A 98 -5.38 -14.22 -6.19
CA ASP A 98 -3.92 -14.11 -6.16
C ASP A 98 -3.42 -12.88 -6.95
N SER A 99 -4.05 -12.56 -8.09
CA SER A 99 -3.74 -11.33 -8.84
C SER A 99 -4.10 -10.08 -8.03
N LEU A 100 -5.30 -10.05 -7.44
CA LEU A 100 -5.75 -8.93 -6.62
C LEU A 100 -4.85 -8.74 -5.39
N GLU A 101 -4.42 -9.82 -4.75
CA GLU A 101 -3.47 -9.80 -3.63
C GLU A 101 -2.18 -9.08 -4.02
N LYS A 102 -1.60 -9.49 -5.15
CA LYS A 102 -0.36 -8.89 -5.65
C LYS A 102 -0.51 -7.40 -5.95
N ASP A 103 -1.59 -7.00 -6.60
CA ASP A 103 -1.83 -5.60 -6.97
C ASP A 103 -2.05 -4.71 -5.72
N VAL A 104 -2.86 -5.20 -4.77
CA VAL A 104 -3.11 -4.53 -3.48
C VAL A 104 -1.82 -4.38 -2.67
N GLU A 105 -1.00 -5.43 -2.59
CA GLU A 105 0.27 -5.38 -1.87
C GLU A 105 1.28 -4.44 -2.52
N GLN A 106 1.35 -4.44 -3.86
CA GLN A 106 2.24 -3.53 -4.57
C GLN A 106 1.86 -2.07 -4.34
N ASP A 107 0.57 -1.73 -4.42
CA ASP A 107 0.12 -0.35 -4.20
C ASP A 107 0.23 0.07 -2.73
N LEU A 108 -0.06 -0.81 -1.77
CA LEU A 108 0.18 -0.53 -0.34
C LEU A 108 1.64 -0.26 -0.04
N ASN A 109 2.55 -1.07 -0.59
CA ASN A 109 3.98 -0.89 -0.37
C ASN A 109 4.47 0.45 -0.94
N LYS A 110 3.98 0.87 -2.11
CA LYS A 110 4.29 2.21 -2.65
C LYS A 110 3.82 3.32 -1.72
N ILE A 111 2.59 3.23 -1.22
CA ILE A 111 2.06 4.24 -0.29
C ILE A 111 2.88 4.27 0.99
N ILE A 112 3.24 3.12 1.55
CA ILE A 112 4.11 3.01 2.73
C ILE A 112 5.47 3.67 2.48
N ASP A 113 6.10 3.39 1.35
CA ASP A 113 7.39 3.96 0.98
C ASP A 113 7.30 5.49 0.83
N ASP A 114 6.24 6.00 0.21
CA ASP A 114 6.00 7.43 0.07
C ASP A 114 5.76 8.10 1.43
N LYS A 115 5.05 7.45 2.35
CA LYS A 115 4.87 7.93 3.73
C LYS A 115 6.20 7.99 4.48
N ILE A 116 7.05 6.99 4.32
CA ILE A 116 8.39 6.97 4.94
C ILE A 116 9.22 8.14 4.42
N LYS A 117 9.27 8.32 3.08
CA LYS A 117 9.98 9.44 2.46
C LYS A 117 9.48 10.79 2.97
N ASN A 118 8.16 10.98 3.05
CA ASN A 118 7.58 12.21 3.57
C ASN A 118 8.03 12.50 5.02
N ILE A 119 8.04 11.48 5.89
CA ILE A 119 8.50 11.63 7.28
C ILE A 119 9.99 11.98 7.32
N GLU A 120 10.81 11.37 6.47
CA GLU A 120 12.24 11.68 6.35
C GLU A 120 12.47 13.12 5.86
N GLU A 121 11.75 13.57 4.83
CA GLU A 121 11.80 14.96 4.34
C GLU A 121 11.37 15.98 5.41
N ILE A 122 10.32 15.66 6.18
CA ILE A 122 9.90 16.48 7.31
C ILE A 122 11.02 16.54 8.37
N ASN A 123 11.64 15.41 8.69
CA ASN A 123 12.75 15.37 9.65
C ASN A 123 13.95 16.21 9.20
N ASP A 124 14.27 16.21 7.91
CA ASP A 124 15.36 17.03 7.39
C ASP A 124 15.02 18.53 7.47
N ARG A 125 13.77 18.91 7.18
CA ARG A 125 13.28 20.28 7.43
C ARG A 125 13.30 20.65 8.91
N LEU A 126 12.93 19.73 9.82
CA LEU A 126 12.99 19.96 11.26
C LEU A 126 14.44 20.20 11.73
N LYS A 127 15.42 19.45 11.21
CA LYS A 127 16.85 19.70 11.49
C LYS A 127 17.28 21.08 10.98
N LEU A 128 16.82 21.50 9.81
CA LEU A 128 17.08 22.85 9.30
C LEU A 128 16.48 23.92 10.22
N TYR A 129 15.22 23.76 10.63
CA TYR A 129 14.55 24.68 11.55
C TYR A 129 15.25 24.75 12.91
N ALA A 130 15.75 23.62 13.43
CA ALA A 130 16.57 23.60 14.62
C ALA A 130 17.84 24.45 14.45
N LYS A 131 18.53 24.35 13.32
CA LYS A 131 19.71 25.19 13.01
C LYS A 131 19.34 26.66 12.96
N ILE A 132 18.22 27.02 12.32
CA ILE A 132 17.76 28.42 12.24
C ILE A 132 17.45 28.95 13.64
N LEU A 133 16.63 28.24 14.42
CA LEU A 133 16.25 28.64 15.76
C LEU A 133 17.48 28.80 16.66
N TYR A 134 18.35 27.79 16.70
CA TYR A 134 19.49 27.77 17.62
C TYR A 134 20.67 28.65 17.18
N HIS A 135 21.10 28.53 15.92
CA HIS A 135 22.31 29.22 15.46
C HIS A 135 22.02 30.64 14.98
N PHE A 136 20.91 30.86 14.27
CA PHE A 136 20.58 32.15 13.67
C PHE A 136 19.76 33.05 14.60
N LEU A 137 18.66 32.54 15.15
CA LEU A 137 17.74 33.30 16.02
C LEU A 137 18.13 33.27 17.50
N LYS A 138 19.00 32.35 17.92
CA LYS A 138 19.41 32.13 19.32
C LYS A 138 18.24 31.79 20.26
N ILE A 139 17.22 31.13 19.74
CA ILE A 139 16.04 30.69 20.48
C ILE A 139 16.22 29.23 20.90
N GLN A 140 16.08 28.97 22.21
CA GLN A 140 16.05 27.61 22.73
C GLN A 140 14.63 27.06 22.63
N LYS A 141 14.39 26.26 21.59
CA LYS A 141 13.14 25.52 21.39
C LYS A 141 13.50 24.05 21.19
N ASP A 142 12.72 23.18 21.82
CA ASP A 142 12.88 21.73 21.65
C ASP A 142 12.40 21.32 20.26
N VAL A 143 13.32 20.85 19.42
CA VAL A 143 13.04 20.36 18.08
C VAL A 143 13.27 18.86 18.05
N LYS A 144 12.18 18.11 17.88
CA LYS A 144 12.18 16.66 17.87
C LYS A 144 12.13 16.17 16.43
N THR A 145 12.73 15.00 16.18
CA THR A 145 12.55 14.24 14.94
C THR A 145 11.70 13.01 15.22
N PHE A 146 11.07 12.48 14.18
CA PHE A 146 10.10 11.40 14.27
C PHE A 146 10.67 10.13 13.68
N SER A 147 10.64 9.03 14.44
CA SER A 147 11.18 7.76 13.98
C SER A 147 10.16 6.97 13.18
N ILE A 148 10.63 6.24 12.16
CA ILE A 148 9.79 5.31 11.41
C ILE A 148 9.44 4.13 12.33
N PRO A 149 8.14 3.82 12.55
CA PRO A 149 7.74 2.68 13.36
C PRO A 149 8.29 1.36 12.81
N LYS A 150 8.66 0.44 13.71
CA LYS A 150 9.12 -0.91 13.32
C LYS A 150 8.05 -1.67 12.54
N GLU A 151 6.82 -1.56 13.02
CA GLU A 151 5.64 -2.05 12.31
C GLU A 151 5.21 -0.96 11.33
N LYS A 152 5.65 -1.08 10.07
CA LYS A 152 5.39 -0.14 8.96
C LYS A 152 3.93 -0.19 8.49
N SER A 153 2.97 -0.25 9.40
CA SER A 153 1.55 -0.19 9.05
C SER A 153 1.18 1.22 8.61
N LEU A 154 0.26 1.32 7.64
CA LEU A 154 -0.18 2.59 7.10
C LEU A 154 -0.80 3.49 8.18
N SER A 155 -1.57 2.92 9.12
CA SER A 155 -2.17 3.66 10.25
C SER A 155 -1.12 4.34 11.13
N LYS A 156 -0.09 3.61 11.57
CA LYS A 156 0.98 4.16 12.41
C LYS A 156 1.82 5.19 11.67
N LEU A 157 2.11 4.95 10.39
CA LEU A 157 2.83 5.92 9.56
C LEU A 157 2.03 7.22 9.39
N ASN A 158 0.72 7.13 9.18
CA ASN A 158 -0.16 8.30 9.11
C ASN A 158 -0.16 9.10 10.42
N GLU A 159 -0.26 8.44 11.57
CA GLU A 159 -0.20 9.11 12.88
C GLU A 159 1.12 9.86 13.07
N VAL A 160 2.24 9.21 12.76
CA VAL A 160 3.58 9.81 12.86
C VAL A 160 3.73 10.98 11.89
N GLU A 161 3.28 10.82 10.64
CA GLU A 161 3.35 11.89 9.63
C GLU A 161 2.51 13.12 10.06
N ILE A 162 1.32 12.91 10.63
CA ILE A 162 0.47 14.00 11.14
C ILE A 162 1.18 14.74 12.26
N GLN A 163 1.72 14.03 13.25
CA GLN A 163 2.46 14.64 14.36
C GLN A 163 3.70 15.39 13.87
N ALA A 164 4.43 14.81 12.91
CA ALA A 164 5.60 15.44 12.32
C ALA A 164 5.25 16.73 11.57
N LYS A 165 4.16 16.73 10.79
CA LYS A 165 3.65 17.92 10.09
C LYS A 165 3.19 19.01 11.05
N GLN A 166 2.48 18.65 12.11
CA GLN A 166 2.04 19.60 13.13
C GLN A 166 3.25 20.27 13.79
N HIS A 167 4.23 19.49 14.25
CA HIS A 167 5.45 20.02 14.85
C HIS A 167 6.27 20.88 13.88
N LEU A 168 6.35 20.48 12.60
CA LEU A 168 7.01 21.27 11.56
C LEU A 168 6.34 22.64 11.37
N ASN A 169 5.01 22.67 11.30
CA ASN A 169 4.25 23.91 11.12
C ASN A 169 4.37 24.83 12.34
N GLU A 170 4.30 24.29 13.55
CA GLU A 170 4.52 25.06 14.78
C GLU A 170 5.89 25.75 14.78
N LEU A 171 6.94 25.02 14.40
CA LEU A 171 8.29 25.60 14.32
C LEU A 171 8.42 26.61 13.18
N TYR A 172 7.78 26.38 12.04
CA TYR A 172 7.76 27.32 10.93
C TYR A 172 7.10 28.64 11.35
N GLU A 173 5.96 28.60 12.03
CA GLU A 173 5.28 29.80 12.53
C GLU A 173 6.16 30.59 13.50
N ILE A 174 6.87 29.92 14.41
CA ILE A 174 7.83 30.57 15.30
C ILE A 174 8.93 31.25 14.48
N ILE A 175 9.54 30.55 13.52
CA ILE A 175 10.60 31.11 12.67
C ILE A 175 10.09 32.33 11.89
N VAL A 176 8.92 32.23 11.27
CA VAL A 176 8.30 33.33 10.50
C VAL A 176 8.03 34.52 11.39
N ASN A 177 7.45 34.32 12.57
CA ASN A 177 7.15 35.40 13.51
C ASN A 177 8.42 36.12 13.98
N GLU A 178 9.49 35.38 14.28
CA GLU A 178 10.75 35.96 14.77
C GLU A 178 11.55 36.64 13.67
N LEU A 179 11.54 36.10 12.44
CA LEU A 179 12.13 36.75 11.28
C LEU A 179 11.30 37.96 10.81
N GLY A 180 9.98 37.92 10.98
CA GLY A 180 9.09 39.05 10.71
C GLY A 180 9.41 40.27 11.58
N LYS A 181 9.82 40.06 12.84
CA LYS A 181 10.34 41.15 13.71
C LYS A 181 11.61 41.80 13.16
N LEU A 182 12.30 41.16 12.22
CA LEU A 182 13.45 41.69 11.50
C LEU A 182 13.06 42.40 10.19
N ASN A 183 11.77 42.72 10.02
CA ASN A 183 11.20 43.33 8.81
C ASN A 183 11.38 42.47 7.54
N LEU A 184 11.44 41.14 7.70
CA LEU A 184 11.39 40.21 6.57
C LEU A 184 9.94 39.83 6.25
N ASN A 185 9.58 39.88 4.96
CA ASN A 185 8.32 39.31 4.47
C ASN A 185 8.47 37.80 4.18
N GLU A 186 7.36 37.13 3.83
CA GLU A 186 7.35 35.68 3.62
C GLU A 186 8.29 35.21 2.49
N ASN A 187 8.37 35.96 1.38
CA ASN A 187 9.27 35.64 0.27
C ASN A 187 10.75 35.77 0.69
N GLU A 188 11.09 36.81 1.42
CA GLU A 188 12.43 37.05 1.95
C GLU A 188 12.83 35.98 2.99
N ILE A 189 11.89 35.57 3.85
CA ILE A 189 12.08 34.46 4.79
C ILE A 189 12.36 33.16 4.05
N ASN A 190 11.59 32.86 3.00
CA ASN A 190 11.81 31.68 2.17
C ASN A 190 13.19 31.69 1.52
N ILE A 191 13.64 32.83 1.00
CA ILE A 191 14.99 32.99 0.44
C ILE A 191 16.06 32.75 1.51
N LEU A 192 15.89 33.29 2.71
CA LEU A 192 16.81 33.08 3.83
C LEU A 192 16.88 31.60 4.24
N ILE A 193 15.74 30.91 4.32
CA ILE A 193 15.68 29.48 4.64
C ILE A 193 16.45 28.68 3.59
N ILE A 194 16.26 28.97 2.29
CA ILE A 194 16.97 28.29 1.19
C ILE A 194 18.48 28.57 1.26
N LEU A 195 18.88 29.81 1.54
CA LEU A 195 20.29 30.17 1.74
C LEU A 195 20.93 29.39 2.88
N ILE A 196 20.24 29.23 4.01
CA ILE A 196 20.74 28.48 5.16
C ILE A 196 20.80 26.98 4.87
N ASP A 197 19.84 26.46 4.12
CA ASP A 197 19.77 25.04 3.75
C ASP A 197 20.85 24.64 2.74
N LYS A 198 20.91 25.35 1.61
CA LYS A 198 21.74 24.97 0.46
C LYS A 198 23.08 25.71 0.41
N GLY A 199 23.22 26.79 1.15
CA GLY A 199 24.37 27.70 1.07
C GLY A 199 24.38 28.59 -0.18
N GLU A 200 23.42 28.43 -1.08
CA GLU A 200 23.31 29.18 -2.33
C GLU A 200 21.84 29.42 -2.73
N ILE A 201 21.61 30.51 -3.47
CA ILE A 201 20.33 30.81 -4.12
C ILE A 201 20.57 31.23 -5.56
N LYS A 202 19.59 30.92 -6.42
CA LYS A 202 19.55 31.47 -7.76
C LYS A 202 18.82 32.81 -7.73
N ILE A 203 19.51 33.87 -8.13
CA ILE A 203 18.93 35.20 -8.26
C ILE A 203 18.48 35.39 -9.71
N SER A 204 17.26 35.88 -9.87
CA SER A 204 16.57 36.17 -11.13
C SER A 204 15.91 37.55 -11.04
N LYS A 205 15.30 38.03 -12.13
CA LYS A 205 14.58 39.31 -12.11
C LYS A 205 13.43 39.30 -11.10
N ASP A 206 12.80 38.16 -10.89
CA ASP A 206 11.57 38.05 -10.10
C ASP A 206 11.81 38.00 -8.58
N ASN A 207 13.05 37.78 -8.12
CA ASN A 207 13.40 37.69 -6.71
C ASN A 207 14.64 38.54 -6.34
N LEU A 208 15.04 39.45 -7.22
CA LEU A 208 16.27 40.24 -7.07
C LEU A 208 16.22 41.14 -5.84
N GLU A 209 15.11 41.84 -5.64
CA GLU A 209 14.97 42.82 -4.56
C GLU A 209 14.97 42.13 -3.19
N GLU A 210 14.19 41.06 -3.06
CA GLU A 210 14.13 40.24 -1.84
C GLU A 210 15.48 39.59 -1.54
N ALA A 211 16.16 39.05 -2.55
CA ALA A 211 17.49 38.46 -2.38
C ALA A 211 18.53 39.49 -1.92
N ILE A 212 18.54 40.70 -2.51
CA ILE A 212 19.45 41.79 -2.10
C ILE A 212 19.18 42.17 -0.64
N LYS A 213 17.91 42.29 -0.25
CA LYS A 213 17.54 42.67 1.12
C LYS A 213 17.97 41.61 2.14
N VAL A 214 17.75 40.32 1.84
CA VAL A 214 18.20 39.21 2.70
C VAL A 214 19.73 39.19 2.81
N MET A 215 20.46 39.34 1.69
CA MET A 215 21.92 39.39 1.70
C MET A 215 22.45 40.58 2.52
N LYS A 216 21.84 41.76 2.37
CA LYS A 216 22.21 42.95 3.15
C LYS A 216 22.03 42.71 4.65
N MET A 217 20.88 42.18 5.06
CA MET A 217 20.59 41.85 6.47
C MET A 217 21.60 40.83 7.04
N LEU A 218 21.98 39.82 6.26
CA LEU A 218 22.98 38.83 6.67
C LEU A 218 24.36 39.48 6.90
N VAL A 219 24.81 40.34 5.97
CA VAL A 219 26.09 41.07 6.09
C VAL A 219 26.09 42.01 7.29
N GLU A 220 24.99 42.74 7.53
CA GLU A 220 24.82 43.63 8.70
C GLU A 220 24.91 42.86 10.03
N ARG A 221 24.61 41.56 10.01
CA ARG A 221 24.74 40.65 11.16
C ARG A 221 26.09 39.92 11.22
N ASN A 222 27.08 40.37 10.45
CA ASN A 222 28.41 39.77 10.32
C ASN A 222 28.39 38.31 9.82
N ILE A 223 27.39 37.93 9.04
CA ILE A 223 27.34 36.61 8.38
C ILE A 223 27.94 36.75 6.99
N SER A 224 29.08 36.09 6.76
CA SER A 224 29.80 36.16 5.49
C SER A 224 29.07 35.41 4.38
N ILE A 225 28.83 36.07 3.25
CA ILE A 225 28.22 35.49 2.07
C ILE A 225 29.27 35.39 0.97
N LYS A 226 29.42 34.21 0.35
CA LYS A 226 30.23 34.04 -0.85
C LYS A 226 29.34 34.15 -2.07
N VAL A 227 29.57 35.15 -2.91
CA VAL A 227 28.86 35.31 -4.19
C VAL A 227 29.72 34.69 -5.29
N LYS A 228 29.15 33.74 -6.04
CA LYS A 228 29.77 33.17 -7.23
C LYS A 228 29.19 33.90 -8.44
N VAL A 229 30.05 34.63 -9.16
CA VAL A 229 29.72 35.37 -10.38
C VAL A 229 29.98 34.47 -11.59
#